data_AF-A0A957TSA7-F1
#
_entry.id   AF-A0A957TSA7-F1
#
_cell.length_a   1.000
_cell.length_b   1.000
_cell.length_c   1.000
_cell.angle_alpha   90.00
_cell.angle_beta   90.00
_cell.angle_gamma   90.00
#
_symmetry.space_group_name_H-M   'P 1'
#
loop_
_entity.id
_entity.type
_entity.pdbx_description
1 polymer ?
#
loop_
_entity_poly.entity_id
_entity_poly.type
_entity_poly.pdbx_seq_one_letter_code
_entity_poly.pdbx_strand_id
1 'polypeptide(L)'
;MESTLTYLEKLTNESQKSENEILTLAIQTGLRQLWREHVLDRYLRKEISRAEAIELVGIDWVELAERQHEAMVEDVAWGLAN
;
A
#
# COMPACT_ATOMS: atom_id res chain seq x y z
N MET A 1 -21.18 0.66 -8.83
CA MET A 1 -19.73 0.39 -8.92
C MET A 1 -19.37 0.36 -10.38
N GLU A 2 -18.48 1.24 -10.83
CA GLU A 2 -17.92 1.11 -12.17
C GLU A 2 -17.10 -0.19 -12.25
N SER A 3 -17.15 -0.86 -13.39
CA SER A 3 -16.41 -2.11 -13.57
C SER A 3 -14.92 -1.82 -13.81
N THR A 4 -14.05 -2.78 -13.53
CA THR A 4 -12.62 -2.68 -13.88
C THR A 4 -12.41 -2.33 -15.36
N LEU A 5 -13.30 -2.84 -16.23
CA LEU A 5 -13.30 -2.53 -17.66
C LEU A 5 -13.57 -1.05 -17.93
N THR A 6 -14.51 -0.44 -17.20
CA THR A 6 -14.82 1.00 -17.29
C THR A 6 -13.62 1.87 -16.92
N TYR A 7 -12.86 1.47 -15.88
CA TYR A 7 -11.63 2.19 -15.51
C TYR A 7 -10.51 2.00 -16.54
N LEU A 8 -10.37 0.79 -17.10
CA LEU A 8 -9.41 0.49 -18.14
C LEU A 8 -9.69 1.31 -19.41
N GLU A 9 -10.95 1.40 -19.83
CA GLU A 9 -11.39 2.24 -20.95
C GLU A 9 -11.09 3.72 -20.71
N LYS A 10 -11.46 4.26 -19.53
CA LYS A 10 -11.16 5.65 -19.18
C LYS A 10 -9.67 5.94 -19.19
N LEU A 11 -8.86 5.10 -18.55
CA LEU A 11 -7.40 5.29 -18.49
C LEU A 11 -6.76 5.19 -19.88
N THR A 12 -7.21 4.26 -20.71
CA THR A 12 -6.76 4.14 -22.12
C THR A 12 -7.05 5.43 -22.89
N ASN A 13 -8.28 5.94 -22.78
CA ASN A 13 -8.72 7.14 -23.48
C ASN A 13 -8.03 8.42 -23.00
N GLU A 14 -7.88 8.61 -21.69
CA GLU A 14 -7.33 9.82 -21.10
C GLU A 14 -5.79 9.88 -21.16
N SER A 15 -5.12 8.73 -21.05
CA SER A 15 -3.64 8.68 -21.03
C SER A 15 -3.00 8.43 -22.39
N GLN A 16 -3.80 8.17 -23.43
CA GLN A 16 -3.34 7.80 -24.79
C GLN A 16 -2.42 6.57 -24.83
N LYS A 17 -2.51 5.70 -23.82
CA LYS A 17 -1.78 4.42 -23.77
C LYS A 17 -2.68 3.29 -24.25
N SER A 18 -2.08 2.25 -24.81
CA SER A 18 -2.82 1.04 -25.16
C SER A 18 -3.35 0.32 -23.92
N GLU A 19 -4.39 -0.48 -24.10
CA GLU A 19 -4.97 -1.33 -23.05
C GLU A 19 -3.90 -2.21 -22.38
N ASN A 20 -3.02 -2.81 -23.18
CA ASN A 20 -1.91 -3.65 -22.69
C ASN A 20 -0.92 -2.88 -21.80
N GLU A 21 -0.62 -1.63 -22.14
CA GLU A 21 0.24 -0.78 -21.31
C GLU A 21 -0.42 -0.43 -19.98
N ILE A 22 -1.73 -0.11 -19.99
CA ILE A 22 -2.48 0.16 -18.76
C ILE A 22 -2.57 -1.09 -17.88
N LEU A 23 -2.87 -2.25 -18.46
CA LEU A 23 -2.90 -3.52 -17.73
C LEU A 23 -1.54 -3.85 -17.11
N THR A 24 -0.46 -3.68 -17.87
CA THR A 24 0.90 -3.91 -17.37
C THR A 24 1.23 -2.95 -16.22
N LEU A 25 0.89 -1.67 -16.37
CA LEU A 25 1.10 -0.66 -15.33
C LEU A 25 0.28 -0.99 -14.07
N ALA A 26 -0.96 -1.45 -14.22
CA ALA A 26 -1.83 -1.84 -13.12
C ALA A 26 -1.23 -3.05 -12.37
N ILE A 27 -0.78 -4.08 -13.09
CA ILE A 27 -0.13 -5.26 -12.48
C ILE A 27 1.14 -4.86 -11.75
N GLN A 28 2.03 -4.08 -12.37
CA GLN A 28 3.27 -3.64 -11.74
C GLN A 28 3.02 -2.79 -10.49
N THR A 29 2.03 -1.90 -10.55
CA THR A 29 1.67 -1.05 -9.41
C THR A 29 1.05 -1.86 -8.29
N GLY A 30 0.16 -2.80 -8.63
CA GLY A 30 -0.44 -3.73 -7.68
C GLY A 30 0.60 -4.61 -6.99
N LEU A 31 1.55 -5.19 -7.74
CA LEU A 31 2.62 -5.99 -7.15
C LEU A 31 3.52 -5.18 -6.21
N ARG A 32 3.90 -3.96 -6.58
CA ARG A 32 4.66 -3.06 -5.68
C ARG A 32 3.88 -2.75 -4.40
N GLN A 33 2.58 -2.48 -4.51
CA GLN A 33 1.73 -2.21 -3.36
C GLN A 33 1.62 -3.44 -2.45
N LEU A 34 1.31 -4.61 -3.00
CA LEU A 34 1.19 -5.87 -2.24
C LEU A 34 2.50 -6.23 -1.53
N TRP A 35 3.64 -6.07 -2.22
CA TRP A 35 4.95 -6.30 -1.61
C TRP A 35 5.19 -5.37 -0.42
N ARG A 36 4.88 -4.08 -0.58
CA ARG A 36 5.04 -3.11 0.50
C ARG A 36 4.16 -3.45 1.70
N GLU A 37 2.89 -3.76 1.48
CA GLU A 37 1.96 -4.16 2.54
C GLU A 37 2.46 -5.40 3.28
N HIS A 38 2.96 -6.40 2.55
CA HIS A 38 3.54 -7.61 3.14
C HIS A 38 4.75 -7.30 4.04
N VAL A 39 5.69 -6.47 3.58
CA VAL A 39 6.88 -6.11 4.38
C VAL A 39 6.50 -5.31 5.63
N LEU A 40 5.57 -4.35 5.49
CA LEU A 40 5.14 -3.52 6.62
C LEU A 40 4.37 -4.33 7.68
N ASP A 41 3.54 -5.30 7.28
CA ASP A 41 2.87 -6.22 8.22
C ASP A 41 3.90 -7.02 9.04
N ARG A 42 4.91 -7.60 8.36
CA ARG A 42 6.03 -8.30 9.03
C ARG A 42 6.78 -7.38 9.99
N TYR A 43 7.02 -6.13 9.59
CA TYR A 43 7.69 -5.15 10.43
C TYR A 43 6.89 -4.81 11.70
N LEU A 44 5.59 -4.51 11.55
CA LEU A 44 4.73 -4.18 12.69
C LEU A 44 4.56 -5.36 13.65
N ARG A 45 4.57 -6.60 13.14
CA ARG A 45 4.61 -7.84 13.93
C ARG A 45 5.97 -8.15 14.57
N LYS A 46 6.98 -7.30 14.38
CA LYS A 46 8.35 -7.46 14.88
C LYS A 46 9.07 -8.70 14.32
N GLU A 47 8.65 -9.18 13.15
CA GLU A 47 9.27 -10.32 12.47
C GLU A 47 10.55 -9.93 11.70
N ILE A 48 10.67 -8.64 11.34
CA ILE A 48 11.86 -8.06 10.73
C ILE A 48 12.27 -6.77 11.47
N SER A 49 13.54 -6.42 11.35
CA SER A 49 14.05 -5.19 11.96
C SER A 49 13.59 -3.93 11.21
N ARG A 50 13.63 -2.78 11.89
CA ARG A 50 13.35 -1.48 11.25
C ARG A 50 14.31 -1.20 10.10
N ALA A 51 15.59 -1.51 10.27
CA ALA A 51 16.61 -1.32 9.23
C ALA A 51 16.31 -2.18 8.00
N GLU A 52 15.93 -3.44 8.20
CA GLU A 52 15.53 -4.35 7.11
C GLU A 52 14.27 -3.87 6.39
N ALA A 53 13.27 -3.37 7.13
CA ALA A 53 12.07 -2.80 6.52
C ALA A 53 12.40 -1.55 5.67
N ILE A 54 13.28 -0.66 6.16
CA ILE A 54 13.72 0.53 5.43
C ILE A 54 14.43 0.14 4.13
N GLU A 55 15.30 -0.87 4.15
CA GLU A 55 15.98 -1.36 2.95
C GLU A 55 14.99 -1.93 1.91
N LEU A 56 13.93 -2.61 2.37
CA LEU A 56 12.98 -3.28 1.49
C LEU A 56 11.92 -2.37 0.87
N VAL A 57 11.46 -1.35 1.60
CA VAL A 57 10.34 -0.49 1.15
C VAL A 57 10.63 1.01 1.22
N GLY A 58 11.71 1.44 1.86
CA GLY A 58 12.07 2.84 2.04
C GLY A 58 11.58 3.45 3.36
N ILE A 59 12.31 4.45 3.86
CA ILE A 59 12.09 5.09 5.16
C ILE A 59 10.70 5.73 5.30
N ASP A 60 10.23 6.42 4.25
CA ASP A 60 8.94 7.12 4.28
C ASP A 60 7.76 6.18 4.58
N TRP A 61 7.81 4.95 4.04
CA TRP A 61 6.77 3.95 4.24
C TRP A 61 6.82 3.34 5.64
N VAL A 62 8.01 3.15 6.18
CA VAL A 62 8.20 2.66 7.55
C VAL A 62 7.70 3.69 8.54
N GLU A 63 8.08 4.96 8.40
CA GLU A 63 7.63 6.05 9.28
C GLU A 63 6.12 6.32 9.17
N LEU A 64 5.53 6.13 7.99
CA LEU A 64 4.09 6.22 7.83
C LEU A 64 3.37 5.09 8.58
N ALA A 65 3.85 3.86 8.44
CA ALA A 65 3.27 2.70 9.12
C ALA A 65 3.39 2.81 10.65
N GLU A 66 4.52 3.31 11.16
CA GLU A 66 4.72 3.58 12.59
C GLU A 66 3.67 4.55 13.12
N ARG A 67 3.50 5.70 12.47
CA ARG A 67 2.50 6.72 12.86
C ARG A 67 1.07 6.22 12.79
N GLN A 68 0.73 5.44 11.75
CA GLN A 68 -0.61 4.86 11.60
C GLN A 68 -0.88 3.82 12.69
N HIS A 69 0.10 2.99 13.04
CA HIS A 69 -0.02 2.01 14.10
C HIS A 69 -0.19 2.68 15.47
N GLU A 70 0.58 3.73 15.77
CA GLU A 70 0.42 4.52 16.99
C GLU A 70 -0.98 5.12 17.12
N ALA A 71 -1.46 5.80 16.07
CA ALA A 71 -2.82 6.38 16.05
C ALA A 71 -3.90 5.31 16.26
N MET A 72 -3.78 4.15 15.61
CA MET A 72 -4.71 3.04 15.80
C MET A 72 -4.71 2.53 17.24
N VAL A 73 -3.54 2.39 17.88
CA VAL A 73 -3.43 1.94 19.27
C VAL A 73 -4.07 2.96 20.22
N GLU A 74 -3.87 4.25 19.98
CA GLU A 74 -4.53 5.32 20.74
C GLU A 74 -6.06 5.26 20.62
N ASP A 75 -6.58 5.09 19.40
CA ASP A 75 -8.02 4.96 19.15
C ASP A 75 -8.62 3.72 19.84
N VAL A 76 -7.92 2.58 19.82
CA VAL A 76 -8.34 1.37 20.52
C VAL A 76 -8.35 1.58 22.03
N ALA A 77 -7.31 2.21 22.58
CA ALA A 77 -7.23 2.50 24.01
C ALA A 77 -8.36 3.46 24.45
N TRP A 78 -8.68 4.46 23.63
CA TRP A 78 -9.81 5.35 23.86
C TRP A 78 -11.15 4.59 23.84
N GLY A 79 -11.34 3.69 22.88
CA GLY A 79 -12.55 2.86 22.78
C GLY A 79 -12.74 1.89 23.96
N LEU A 80 -11.65 1.40 24.56
CA LEU A 80 -11.70 0.52 25.73
C LEU A 80 -11.86 1.26 27.07
N ALA A 81 -11.58 2.57 27.09
CA ALA A 81 -11.69 3.42 28.27
C ALA A 81 -13.07 4.08 28.43
N ASN A 82 -13.96 3.93 27.44
CA ASN A 82 -15.37 4.38 27.46
C ASN A 82 -16.34 3.20 27.57
#